data_AF-A0A7C7ZT90-F1
#
_entry.id   AF-A0A7C7ZT90-F1
#
_cell.length_a   1.000
_cell.length_b   1.000
_cell.length_c   1.000
_cell.angle_alpha   90.00
_cell.angle_beta   90.00
_cell.angle_gamma   90.00
#
_symmetry.space_group_name_H-M   'P 1'
#
loop_
_entity.id
_entity.type
_entity.pdbx_description
1 polymer ?
#
loop_
_entity_poly.entity_id
_entity_poly.type
_entity_poly.pdbx_seq_one_letter_code
_entity_poly.pdbx_strand_id
1 'polypeptide(L)'
;MTNARLLAEWFPEFAEHLDKMDETYKEMRTIDEKTYQFICFALAIKARSKPCLLKHFMGALEAGATVKELSYIMALTFREAAGGDDCWTHDALGDYKALIAEGLKSSQCCAR
;
A
#
# COMPACT_ATOMS: atom_id res chain seq x y z
N MET A 1 -24.78 -5.00 1.44
CA MET A 1 -24.35 -5.13 0.03
C MET A 1 -23.24 -6.15 0.01
N THR A 2 -23.44 -7.27 -0.68
CA THR A 2 -22.40 -8.30 -0.83
C THR A 2 -21.22 -7.68 -1.56
N ASN A 3 -20.05 -7.61 -0.92
CA ASN A 3 -18.79 -7.14 -1.52
C ASN A 3 -18.32 -8.16 -2.58
N ALA A 4 -19.04 -8.26 -3.69
CA ALA A 4 -18.65 -9.11 -4.81
C ALA A 4 -17.41 -8.50 -5.47
N ARG A 5 -16.26 -9.18 -5.38
CA ARG A 5 -15.08 -8.86 -6.19
C ARG A 5 -15.39 -9.31 -7.62
N LEU A 6 -15.51 -8.37 -8.56
CA LEU A 6 -15.82 -8.66 -9.98
C LEU A 6 -14.99 -9.83 -10.53
N LEU A 7 -13.68 -9.83 -10.24
CA LEU A 7 -12.78 -10.89 -10.72
C LEU A 7 -13.07 -12.25 -10.08
N ALA A 8 -13.45 -12.31 -8.80
CA ALA A 8 -13.79 -13.57 -8.16
C ALA A 8 -15.14 -14.13 -8.66
N GLU A 9 -16.06 -13.26 -9.10
CA GLU A 9 -17.34 -13.67 -9.66
C GLU A 9 -17.20 -14.18 -11.11
N TRP A 10 -16.41 -13.49 -11.93
CA TRP A 10 -16.35 -13.73 -13.37
C TRP A 10 -15.09 -14.47 -13.84
N PHE A 11 -14.05 -14.55 -13.00
CA PHE A 11 -12.83 -15.32 -13.27
C PHE A 11 -12.24 -15.91 -11.96
N PRO A 12 -13.00 -16.79 -11.28
CA PRO A 12 -12.67 -17.28 -9.94
C PRO A 12 -11.31 -17.97 -9.87
N GLU A 13 -10.90 -18.70 -10.89
CA GLU A 13 -9.62 -19.42 -10.93
C GLU A 13 -8.44 -18.45 -10.84
N PHE A 14 -8.50 -17.34 -11.59
CA PHE A 14 -7.46 -16.32 -11.53
C PHE A 14 -7.45 -15.61 -10.18
N ALA A 15 -8.63 -15.26 -9.64
CA ALA A 15 -8.72 -14.63 -8.32
C ALA A 15 -8.14 -15.53 -7.22
N GLU A 16 -8.44 -16.83 -7.25
CA GLU A 16 -7.90 -17.81 -6.31
C GLU A 16 -6.37 -17.95 -6.45
N HIS A 17 -5.84 -17.97 -7.67
CA HIS A 17 -4.39 -17.99 -7.89
C HIS A 17 -3.69 -16.73 -7.34
N LEU A 18 -4.32 -15.56 -7.50
CA LEU A 18 -3.79 -14.31 -6.95
C LEU A 18 -3.78 -14.33 -5.42
N ASP A 19 -4.87 -14.78 -4.80
CA ASP A 19 -4.97 -14.87 -3.34
C ASP A 19 -3.94 -15.88 -2.78
N LYS A 20 -3.76 -17.05 -3.43
CA LYS A 20 -2.71 -18.04 -3.06
C LYS A 20 -1.29 -17.50 -3.20
N MET A 21 -1.03 -16.67 -4.20
CA MET A 21 0.27 -16.02 -4.39
C MET A 21 0.57 -15.08 -3.22
N ASP A 22 -0.41 -14.29 -2.79
CA ASP A 22 -0.28 -13.38 -1.64
C ASP A 22 -0.04 -14.16 -0.33
N GLU A 23 -0.75 -15.28 -0.12
CA GLU A 23 -0.53 -16.19 1.02
C GLU A 23 0.89 -16.77 1.03
N THR A 24 1.32 -17.32 -0.10
CA THR A 24 2.66 -17.89 -0.27
C THR A 24 3.72 -16.84 0.03
N TYR A 25 3.55 -15.62 -0.49
CA TYR A 25 4.50 -14.54 -0.24
C TYR A 25 4.56 -14.20 1.25
N LYS A 26 3.41 -14.13 1.94
CA LYS A 26 3.35 -13.85 3.37
C LYS A 26 4.05 -14.91 4.23
N GLU A 27 3.89 -16.19 3.89
CA GLU A 27 4.52 -17.31 4.59
C GLU A 27 6.03 -17.38 4.36
N MET A 28 6.47 -17.14 3.12
CA MET A 28 7.87 -17.28 2.71
C MET A 28 8.72 -16.03 2.96
N ARG A 29 8.08 -14.92 3.35
CA ARG A 29 8.76 -13.62 3.52
C ARG A 29 9.85 -13.72 4.57
N THR A 30 11.06 -13.32 4.17
CA THR A 30 12.28 -13.34 5.01
C THR A 30 12.59 -12.02 5.71
N ILE A 31 11.75 -11.00 5.48
CA ILE A 31 11.86 -9.66 6.07
C ILE A 31 10.67 -9.38 6.99
N ASP A 32 10.85 -8.50 7.97
CA ASP A 32 9.75 -8.11 8.85
C ASP A 32 8.65 -7.34 8.09
N GLU A 33 7.46 -7.27 8.70
CA GLU A 33 6.29 -6.60 8.12
C GLU A 33 6.57 -5.13 7.80
N LYS A 34 7.28 -4.40 8.68
CA LYS A 34 7.56 -2.98 8.49
C LYS A 34 8.43 -2.74 7.25
N THR A 35 9.48 -3.54 7.08
CA THR A 35 10.38 -3.52 5.93
C THR A 35 9.64 -3.87 4.64
N TYR A 36 8.78 -4.90 4.68
CA TYR A 36 7.93 -5.25 3.55
C TYR A 36 7.01 -4.10 3.13
N GLN A 37 6.34 -3.45 4.09
CA GLN A 37 5.44 -2.34 3.81
C GLN A 37 6.19 -1.13 3.24
N PHE A 38 7.43 -0.85 3.66
CA PHE A 38 8.26 0.18 3.04
C PHE A 38 8.54 -0.10 1.56
N ILE A 39 8.86 -1.35 1.21
CA ILE A 39 9.11 -1.74 -0.19
C ILE A 39 7.84 -1.57 -1.01
N CYS A 40 6.71 -2.11 -0.53
CA CYS A 40 5.44 -1.99 -1.25
C CYS A 40 4.93 -0.54 -1.33
N PHE A 41 5.19 0.29 -0.33
CA PHE A 41 4.90 1.73 -0.37
C PHE A 41 5.69 2.44 -1.47
N ALA A 42 6.99 2.17 -1.58
CA ALA A 42 7.82 2.70 -2.67
C ALA A 42 7.32 2.21 -4.05
N LEU A 43 6.98 0.93 -4.18
CA LEU A 43 6.43 0.37 -5.43
C LEU A 43 5.07 1.01 -5.78
N ALA A 44 4.21 1.26 -4.80
CA ALA A 44 2.90 1.89 -5.02
C ALA A 44 3.04 3.35 -5.49
N ILE A 45 4.03 4.09 -4.98
CA ILE A 45 4.41 5.41 -5.50
C ILE A 45 4.77 5.30 -6.98
N LYS A 46 5.68 4.39 -7.34
CA LYS A 46 6.15 4.22 -8.72
C LYS A 46 5.06 3.75 -9.69
N ALA A 47 4.15 2.91 -9.21
CA ALA A 47 2.99 2.48 -9.98
C ALA A 47 1.87 3.54 -10.07
N ARG A 48 1.98 4.65 -9.32
CA ARG A 48 0.94 5.67 -9.15
C ARG A 48 -0.42 5.07 -8.78
N SER A 49 -0.41 4.03 -7.94
CA SER A 49 -1.61 3.35 -7.48
C SER A 49 -2.05 3.94 -6.14
N LYS A 50 -3.03 4.85 -6.16
CA LYS A 50 -3.55 5.49 -4.93
C LYS A 50 -4.07 4.48 -3.90
N PRO A 51 -4.87 3.45 -4.25
CA PRO A 51 -5.32 2.47 -3.26
C PRO A 51 -4.16 1.71 -2.62
N CYS A 52 -3.16 1.29 -3.40
CA CYS A 52 -1.98 0.60 -2.87
C CYS A 52 -1.11 1.54 -2.04
N LEU A 53 -0.99 2.81 -2.42
CA LEU A 53 -0.25 3.83 -1.67
C LEU A 53 -0.83 3.96 -0.27
N LEU A 54 -2.16 4.10 -0.16
CA LEU A 54 -2.86 4.17 1.12
C LEU A 54 -2.75 2.86 1.92
N LYS A 55 -2.91 1.71 1.25
CA LYS A 55 -2.76 0.38 1.84
C LYS A 55 -1.43 0.25 2.57
N HIS A 56 -0.34 0.57 1.88
CA HIS A 56 1.01 0.34 2.38
C HIS A 56 1.49 1.45 3.32
N PHE A 57 0.99 2.68 3.15
CA PHE A 57 1.17 3.74 4.14
C PHE A 57 0.56 3.35 5.49
N MET A 58 -0.72 2.94 5.52
CA MET A 58 -1.38 2.52 6.77
C MET A 58 -0.81 1.19 7.29
N GLY A 59 -0.50 0.24 6.42
CA GLY A 59 0.11 -1.05 6.80
C GLY A 59 1.47 -0.88 7.47
N ALA A 60 2.30 0.05 6.99
CA ALA A 60 3.56 0.39 7.65
C ALA A 60 3.33 0.97 9.06
N LEU A 61 2.36 1.88 9.23
CA LEU A 61 2.01 2.44 10.54
C LEU A 61 1.50 1.36 11.50
N GLU A 62 0.66 0.44 11.01
CA GLU A 62 0.18 -0.73 11.77
C GLU A 62 1.32 -1.67 12.19
N ALA A 63 2.37 -1.76 11.36
CA ALA A 63 3.61 -2.50 11.67
C ALA A 63 4.59 -1.72 12.58
N GLY A 64 4.19 -0.56 13.10
CA GLY A 64 5.00 0.24 14.02
C GLY A 64 5.96 1.23 13.35
N ALA A 65 5.79 1.52 12.06
CA ALA A 65 6.49 2.63 11.42
C ALA A 65 6.00 3.98 11.93
N THR A 66 6.88 4.96 11.85
CA THR A 66 6.56 6.37 12.06
C THR A 66 6.33 7.08 10.74
N VAL A 67 5.58 8.18 10.76
CA VAL A 67 5.45 9.09 9.59
C VAL A 67 6.82 9.60 9.14
N LYS A 68 7.79 9.74 10.05
CA LYS A 68 9.17 10.14 9.74
C LYS A 68 9.90 9.07 8.90
N GLU A 69 9.78 7.79 9.26
CA GLU A 69 10.34 6.70 8.45
C GLU A 69 9.67 6.64 7.06
N LEU A 70 8.35 6.75 6.98
CA LEU A 70 7.62 6.78 5.71
C LEU A 70 8.04 7.97 4.83
N SER A 71 8.23 9.15 5.43
CA SER A 71 8.72 10.35 4.74
C SER A 71 10.13 10.12 4.18
N TYR A 72 10.99 9.39 4.89
CA TYR A 72 12.32 9.02 4.40
C TYR A 72 12.24 8.09 3.18
N ILE A 73 11.39 7.05 3.22
CA ILE A 73 11.18 6.14 2.08
C ILE A 73 10.61 6.90 0.87
N MET A 74 9.69 7.84 1.11
CA MET A 74 9.14 8.71 0.08
C MET A 74 10.24 9.57 -0.57
N ALA A 75 11.07 10.24 0.25
CA ALA A 75 12.19 11.04 -0.23
C ALA A 75 13.22 10.22 -1.03
N LEU A 76 13.54 9.01 -0.57
CA LEU A 76 14.40 8.07 -1.30
C LEU A 76 13.79 7.71 -2.65
N THR A 77 12.50 7.35 -2.68
CA THR A 77 11.79 6.98 -3.91
C THR A 77 11.79 8.13 -4.92
N PHE A 78 11.53 9.36 -4.47
CA PHE A 78 11.57 10.53 -5.35
C PHE A 78 12.97 10.81 -5.87
N ARG A 79 14.00 10.65 -5.03
CA ARG A 79 15.39 10.85 -5.43
C ARG A 79 15.77 9.91 -6.58
N GLU A 80 15.41 8.64 -6.48
CA GLU A 80 15.68 7.64 -7.53
C GLU A 80 14.88 7.87 -8.82
N ALA A 81 13.85 8.72 -8.77
CA ALA A 81 13.03 9.10 -9.93
C ALA A 81 13.20 10.56 -10.35
N ALA A 82 14.26 11.25 -9.90
CA ALA A 82 14.52 12.67 -10.16
C ALA A 82 13.30 13.59 -9.86
N GLY A 83 12.52 13.25 -8.83
CA GLY A 83 11.34 14.01 -8.39
C GLY A 83 10.07 13.79 -9.23
N GLY A 84 10.08 12.88 -10.22
CA GLY A 84 8.95 12.68 -11.12
C GLY A 84 7.64 12.18 -10.48
N ASP A 85 7.68 11.75 -9.22
CA ASP A 85 6.51 11.28 -8.47
C ASP A 85 6.01 12.29 -7.42
N ASP A 86 6.75 13.39 -7.21
CA ASP A 86 6.58 14.31 -6.07
C ASP A 86 5.16 14.90 -5.97
N CYS A 87 4.72 15.61 -7.01
CA CYS A 87 3.41 16.26 -7.03
C CYS A 87 2.26 15.25 -6.86
N TRP A 88 2.38 14.09 -7.51
CA TRP A 88 1.33 13.07 -7.49
C TRP A 88 1.21 12.42 -6.11
N THR A 89 2.33 12.06 -5.49
CA THR A 89 2.30 11.40 -4.18
C THR A 89 1.80 12.33 -3.09
N HIS A 90 2.18 13.62 -3.12
CA HIS A 90 1.66 14.60 -2.17
C HIS A 90 0.15 14.83 -2.33
N ASP A 91 -0.37 14.87 -3.56
CA ASP A 91 -1.81 14.94 -3.80
C ASP A 91 -2.52 13.66 -3.30
N ALA A 92 -1.97 12.49 -3.63
CA ALA A 92 -2.54 11.20 -3.25
C ALA A 92 -2.57 10.97 -1.72
N LEU A 93 -1.59 11.54 -0.98
CA LEU A 93 -1.49 11.50 0.49
C LEU A 93 -1.94 12.80 1.17
N GLY A 94 -2.56 13.75 0.46
CA GLY A 94 -2.85 15.10 0.97
C GLY A 94 -3.59 15.10 2.31
N ASP A 95 -4.46 14.11 2.54
CA ASP A 95 -5.28 13.98 3.75
C ASP A 95 -4.75 12.95 4.76
N TYR A 96 -3.46 12.56 4.70
CA TYR A 96 -2.93 11.48 5.54
C TYR A 96 -3.19 11.66 7.05
N LYS A 97 -3.21 12.90 7.55
CA LYS A 97 -3.54 13.20 8.95
C LYS A 97 -4.98 12.79 9.30
N ALA A 98 -5.93 13.10 8.42
CA ALA A 98 -7.32 12.71 8.60
C ALA A 98 -7.47 11.18 8.49
N LEU A 99 -6.80 10.55 7.52
CA LEU A 99 -6.79 9.09 7.36
C LEU A 99 -6.29 8.36 8.62
N ILE A 100 -5.22 8.88 9.23
CA ILE A 100 -4.70 8.36 10.50
C ILE A 100 -5.70 8.58 11.64
N ALA A 101 -6.27 9.78 11.75
CA ALA A 101 -7.22 10.12 12.81
C ALA A 101 -8.52 9.31 12.74
N GLU A 102 -9.00 9.02 11.52
CA GLU A 102 -10.16 8.16 11.25
C GLU A 102 -9.88 6.68 11.49
N GLY A 103 -8.61 6.31 11.71
CA GLY A 103 -8.21 4.94 11.99
C GLY A 103 -8.38 3.99 10.81
N LEU A 104 -8.28 4.51 9.58
CA LEU A 104 -8.38 3.71 8.35
C LEU A 104 -7.42 2.52 8.42
N LYS A 105 -7.94 1.30 8.25
CA LYS A 105 -7.10 0.11 8.23
C LYS A 105 -6.49 -0.12 6.86
N SER A 106 -5.29 -0.72 6.83
CA SER A 106 -4.65 -1.12 5.57
C SER A 106 -5.59 -1.98 4.70
N SER A 107 -6.37 -2.87 5.32
CA SER A 107 -7.36 -3.72 4.65
C SER A 107 -8.59 -3.00 4.10
N GLN A 108 -8.79 -1.72 4.44
CA GLN A 108 -9.97 -0.93 4.07
C GLN A 108 -9.65 0.12 2.98
N CYS A 109 -8.42 0.14 2.46
CA CYS A 109 -7.98 1.14 1.49
C CYS A 109 -8.80 1.15 0.19
N CYS A 110 -9.35 0.00 -0.23
CA CYS A 110 -10.14 -0.12 -1.46
C CYS A 110 -11.60 0.33 -1.29
N ALA A 111 -12.02 0.71 -0.08
CA ALA A 111 -13.36 1.23 0.18
C ALA A 111 -13.46 2.75 -0.05
N ARG A 112 -12.37 3.40 -0.50
CA ARG A 112 -12.27 4.84 -0.74
C ARG A 112 -11.67 5.17 -2.10
#